data_AF-A0A7W3Y3B1-F1
#
_entry.id   AF-A0A7W3Y3B1-F1
#
_cell.length_a   1.000
_cell.length_b   1.000
_cell.length_c   1.000
_cell.angle_alpha   90.00
_cell.angle_beta   90.00
_cell.angle_gamma   90.00
#
_symmetry.space_group_name_H-M   'P 1'
#
loop_
_entity.id
_entity.type
_entity.pdbx_description
1 polymer ?
#
loop_
_entity_poly.entity_id
_entity_poly.type
_entity_poly.pdbx_seq_one_letter_code
_entity_poly.pdbx_strand_id
1 'polypeptide(L)'
;MRLRHVRNLLCALVAAVLLVPLTSGTARAANTSEPVIFVHGFSGKSGQFSTMTQNFRANGYADNQLYVFGYDSLRSNVTIAHQLSDYIDDVLRRTGASKVDIVTHSMGGLSSRYYIKHLGGADRVDDWVSLGGPNNGTAVAGFCNILITSCAEMSLGSSFLKNLNAGDPTPGNVTYTTFRSPCDLVIAPISSTILEGADNRRTACLGHIGMISNTGVINAVREVVS
;
A
#
# COMPACT_ATOMS: atom_id res chain seq x y z
N MET A 1 -64.65 58.02 -26.45
CA MET A 1 -65.32 56.72 -26.16
C MET A 1 -64.50 55.58 -26.76
N ARG A 2 -63.70 54.89 -25.94
CA ARG A 2 -63.35 53.45 -26.07
C ARG A 2 -62.54 53.05 -24.83
N LEU A 3 -63.18 52.22 -24.01
CA LEU A 3 -62.62 51.36 -22.96
C LEU A 3 -61.44 50.52 -23.49
N ARG A 4 -60.74 49.85 -22.56
CA ARG A 4 -59.92 48.61 -22.66
C ARG A 4 -58.43 48.85 -22.32
N HIS A 5 -57.73 48.07 -21.50
CA HIS A 5 -58.03 46.86 -20.73
C HIS A 5 -56.92 46.71 -19.68
N VAL A 6 -57.30 46.39 -18.44
CA VAL A 6 -56.40 45.75 -17.45
C VAL A 6 -56.03 44.38 -18.00
N ARG A 7 -54.73 44.05 -18.05
CA ARG A 7 -54.30 42.69 -18.40
C ARG A 7 -53.30 42.20 -17.36
N ASN A 8 -53.78 41.20 -16.62
CA ASN A 8 -53.14 40.50 -15.52
C ASN A 8 -51.72 40.05 -15.85
N LEU A 9 -50.79 40.32 -14.94
CA LEU A 9 -49.50 39.64 -14.85
C LEU A 9 -49.74 38.19 -14.42
N LEU A 10 -49.37 37.23 -15.28
CA LEU A 10 -49.11 35.85 -14.86
C LEU A 10 -47.60 35.62 -14.87
N CYS A 11 -47.06 35.31 -13.69
CA CYS A 11 -45.72 34.79 -13.49
C CYS A 11 -45.53 33.46 -14.25
N ALA A 12 -44.51 33.38 -15.10
CA ALA A 12 -43.97 32.11 -15.56
C ALA A 12 -42.59 31.92 -14.94
N LEU A 13 -42.50 31.06 -13.93
CA LEU A 13 -41.24 30.54 -13.39
C LEU A 13 -40.68 29.53 -14.40
N VAL A 14 -39.60 29.90 -15.09
CA VAL A 14 -38.79 28.96 -15.88
C VAL A 14 -37.63 28.52 -14.98
N ALA A 15 -37.70 27.31 -14.45
CA ALA A 15 -36.57 26.69 -13.78
C ALA A 15 -35.54 26.25 -14.83
N ALA A 16 -34.41 26.95 -14.91
CA ALA A 16 -33.28 26.51 -15.72
C ALA A 16 -32.57 25.35 -15.02
N VAL A 17 -32.78 24.12 -15.50
CA VAL A 17 -31.98 22.96 -15.09
C VAL A 17 -30.64 23.04 -15.83
N LEU A 18 -29.59 23.40 -15.10
CA LEU A 18 -28.21 23.30 -15.60
C LEU A 18 -27.82 21.82 -15.65
N LEU A 19 -27.80 21.26 -16.85
CA LEU A 19 -27.16 19.98 -17.13
C LEU A 19 -25.65 20.15 -17.00
N VAL A 20 -25.11 19.78 -15.84
CA VAL A 20 -23.66 19.57 -15.68
C VAL A 20 -23.31 18.27 -16.41
N PRO A 21 -22.46 18.29 -17.44
CA PRO A 21 -22.03 17.06 -18.07
C PRO A 21 -21.22 16.25 -17.05
N LEU A 22 -21.68 15.04 -16.74
CA LEU A 22 -20.90 14.04 -16.05
C LEU A 22 -19.71 13.70 -16.96
N THR A 23 -18.55 14.28 -16.67
CA THR A 23 -17.29 13.75 -17.20
C THR A 23 -17.07 12.41 -16.52
N SER A 24 -17.45 11.33 -17.20
CA SER A 24 -17.02 9.99 -16.86
C SER A 24 -15.50 10.01 -16.85
N GLY A 25 -14.89 10.04 -15.66
CA GLY A 25 -13.46 9.80 -15.53
C GLY A 25 -13.17 8.48 -16.21
N THR A 26 -12.30 8.48 -17.22
CA THR A 26 -11.78 7.25 -17.78
C THR A 26 -11.11 6.52 -16.62
N ALA A 27 -11.73 5.42 -16.16
CA ALA A 27 -11.03 4.48 -15.32
C ALA A 27 -9.75 4.11 -16.07
N ARG A 28 -8.60 4.46 -15.49
CA ARG A 28 -7.30 4.03 -16.00
C ARG A 28 -7.39 2.52 -16.07
N ALA A 29 -7.30 1.96 -17.28
CA ALA A 29 -7.21 0.52 -17.42
C ALA A 29 -6.01 0.09 -16.59
N ALA A 30 -6.21 -0.88 -15.70
CA ALA A 30 -5.14 -1.43 -14.90
C ALA A 30 -4.00 -1.84 -15.86
N ASN A 31 -2.82 -1.27 -15.68
CA ASN A 31 -1.55 -1.74 -16.17
C ASN A 31 -1.21 -3.09 -15.49
N THR A 32 -2.08 -4.08 -15.67
CA THR A 32 -1.95 -5.43 -15.09
C THR A 32 -0.66 -6.13 -15.51
N SER A 33 0.14 -5.57 -16.42
CA SER A 33 1.40 -6.17 -16.85
C SER A 33 2.44 -6.31 -15.74
N GLU A 34 2.37 -5.51 -14.67
CA GLU A 34 3.38 -5.54 -13.62
C GLU A 34 3.15 -6.70 -12.64
N PRO A 35 4.19 -7.50 -12.34
CA PRO A 35 4.11 -8.52 -11.30
C PRO A 35 3.91 -7.89 -9.92
N VAL A 36 2.92 -8.37 -9.17
CA VAL A 36 2.67 -7.97 -7.79
C VAL A 36 3.36 -8.95 -6.85
N ILE A 37 4.27 -8.45 -6.01
CA ILE A 37 5.00 -9.23 -5.01
C ILE A 37 4.45 -8.94 -3.62
N PHE A 38 3.93 -9.98 -2.99
CA PHE A 38 3.43 -9.94 -1.62
C PHE A 38 4.55 -10.30 -0.62
N VAL A 39 4.78 -9.41 0.36
CA VAL A 39 5.85 -9.55 1.37
C VAL A 39 5.24 -9.60 2.76
N HIS A 40 5.39 -10.75 3.43
CA HIS A 40 4.71 -11.03 4.70
C HIS A 40 5.33 -10.30 5.90
N GLY A 41 4.71 -10.43 7.08
CA GLY A 41 5.18 -9.80 8.31
C GLY A 41 6.09 -10.70 9.15
N PHE A 42 6.35 -10.25 10.39
CA PHE A 42 7.01 -11.04 11.42
C PHE A 42 6.21 -12.31 11.73
N SER A 43 6.87 -13.48 11.77
CA SER A 43 6.24 -14.81 11.90
C SER A 43 5.18 -15.12 10.83
N GLY A 44 5.18 -14.38 9.72
CA GLY A 44 4.32 -14.59 8.56
C GLY A 44 4.77 -15.77 7.69
N LYS A 45 3.95 -16.10 6.69
CA LYS A 45 4.22 -17.13 5.68
C LYS A 45 3.42 -16.84 4.42
N SER A 46 3.74 -17.55 3.33
CA SER A 46 3.11 -17.32 2.02
C SER A 46 1.57 -17.34 2.03
N GLY A 47 0.96 -18.24 2.82
CA GLY A 47 -0.51 -18.33 2.94
C GLY A 47 -1.21 -17.11 3.54
N GLN A 48 -0.46 -16.16 4.12
CA GLN A 48 -1.00 -14.95 4.75
C GLN A 48 -1.76 -14.04 3.76
N PHE A 49 -1.38 -14.06 2.48
CA PHE A 49 -2.04 -13.28 1.43
C PHE A 49 -3.05 -14.07 0.61
N SER A 50 -3.48 -15.25 1.07
CA SER A 50 -4.42 -16.10 0.32
C SER A 50 -5.73 -15.37 -0.02
N THR A 51 -6.35 -14.67 0.93
CA THR A 51 -7.57 -13.88 0.69
C THR A 51 -7.34 -12.78 -0.35
N MET A 52 -6.25 -12.04 -0.24
CA MET A 52 -5.91 -10.94 -1.14
C MET A 52 -5.61 -11.45 -2.56
N THR A 53 -4.76 -12.47 -2.69
CA THR A 53 -4.41 -13.06 -3.99
C THR A 53 -5.61 -13.71 -4.67
N GLN A 54 -6.51 -14.38 -3.93
CA GLN A 54 -7.76 -14.91 -4.49
C GLN A 54 -8.67 -13.78 -4.99
N ASN A 55 -8.75 -12.67 -4.25
CA ASN A 55 -9.50 -11.51 -4.69
C ASN A 55 -8.89 -10.87 -5.94
N PHE A 56 -7.57 -10.73 -6.03
CA PHE A 56 -6.88 -10.23 -7.23
C PHE A 56 -7.17 -11.12 -8.45
N ARG A 57 -7.09 -12.44 -8.30
CA ARG A 57 -7.45 -13.41 -9.35
C ARG A 57 -8.89 -13.24 -9.83
N ALA A 58 -9.82 -13.14 -8.88
CA ALA A 58 -11.23 -12.91 -9.19
C ALA A 58 -11.49 -11.57 -9.90
N ASN A 59 -10.50 -10.66 -9.91
CA ASN A 59 -10.55 -9.35 -10.56
C ASN A 59 -9.55 -9.23 -11.71
N GLY A 60 -9.17 -10.35 -12.34
CA GLY A 60 -8.48 -10.35 -13.63
C GLY A 60 -6.95 -10.48 -13.59
N TYR A 61 -6.35 -10.62 -12.40
CA TYR A 61 -4.92 -10.96 -12.31
C TYR A 61 -4.70 -12.44 -12.61
N ALA A 62 -3.80 -12.73 -13.54
CA ALA A 62 -3.33 -14.07 -13.85
C ALA A 62 -2.39 -14.60 -12.76
N ASP A 63 -2.28 -15.92 -12.66
CA ASP A 63 -1.41 -16.57 -11.66
C ASP A 63 0.07 -16.18 -11.82
N ASN A 64 0.52 -15.92 -13.04
CA ASN A 64 1.88 -15.47 -13.35
C ASN A 64 2.09 -13.95 -13.12
N GLN A 65 1.13 -13.26 -12.51
CA GLN A 65 1.26 -11.86 -12.07
C GLN A 65 1.33 -11.76 -10.54
N LEU A 66 1.02 -12.82 -9.80
CA LEU A 66 0.93 -12.77 -8.33
C LEU A 66 2.00 -13.64 -7.71
N TYR A 67 2.96 -12.99 -7.05
CA TYR A 67 4.15 -13.60 -6.48
C TYR A 67 4.16 -13.41 -4.98
N VAL A 68 4.50 -14.45 -4.22
CA VAL A 68 4.59 -14.36 -2.76
C VAL A 68 6.01 -14.66 -2.33
N PHE A 69 6.66 -13.68 -1.73
CA PHE A 69 8.02 -13.81 -1.24
C PHE A 69 8.00 -14.39 0.19
N GLY A 70 8.66 -15.54 0.36
CA GLY A 70 8.78 -16.22 1.64
C GLY A 70 10.20 -16.11 2.20
N TYR A 71 10.33 -15.81 3.49
CA TYR A 71 11.62 -15.63 4.14
C TYR A 71 11.56 -15.95 5.64
N ASP A 72 12.73 -16.13 6.26
CA ASP A 72 12.83 -16.27 7.71
C ASP A 72 12.78 -14.89 8.39
N SER A 73 11.64 -14.60 9.03
CA SER A 73 11.38 -13.33 9.68
C SER A 73 12.21 -13.04 10.94
N LEU A 74 13.01 -13.99 11.42
CA LEU A 74 13.91 -13.79 12.56
C LEU A 74 15.24 -13.13 12.15
N ARG A 75 15.55 -13.12 10.84
CA ARG A 75 16.75 -12.52 10.26
C ARG A 75 16.61 -10.99 10.20
N SER A 76 17.74 -10.31 10.07
CA SER A 76 17.77 -8.86 9.80
C SER A 76 16.97 -8.50 8.54
N ASN A 77 16.24 -7.38 8.58
CA ASN A 77 15.55 -6.77 7.45
C ASN A 77 16.51 -6.43 6.31
N VAL A 78 17.79 -6.16 6.59
CA VAL A 78 18.83 -5.98 5.56
C VAL A 78 19.07 -7.29 4.81
N THR A 79 19.25 -8.39 5.54
CA THR A 79 19.39 -9.73 4.93
C THR A 79 18.16 -10.09 4.11
N ILE A 80 16.96 -9.83 4.63
CA ILE A 80 15.71 -10.09 3.94
C ILE A 80 15.58 -9.20 2.68
N ALA A 81 16.04 -7.95 2.73
CA ALA A 81 16.03 -7.05 1.59
C ALA A 81 16.92 -7.53 0.44
N HIS A 82 18.09 -8.09 0.75
CA HIS A 82 18.94 -8.73 -0.27
C HIS A 82 18.26 -9.95 -0.89
N GLN A 83 17.64 -10.81 -0.07
CA GLN A 83 16.86 -11.95 -0.58
C GLN A 83 15.67 -11.51 -1.45
N LEU A 84 15.01 -10.41 -1.07
CA LEU A 84 13.93 -9.82 -1.84
C LEU A 84 14.45 -9.25 -3.17
N SER A 85 15.64 -8.62 -3.18
CA SER A 85 16.30 -8.15 -4.40
C SER A 85 16.50 -9.29 -5.39
N ASP A 86 17.10 -10.41 -4.95
CA ASP A 86 17.35 -11.58 -5.79
C ASP A 86 16.02 -12.18 -6.31
N TYR A 87 14.99 -12.17 -5.47
CA TYR A 87 13.65 -12.64 -5.84
C TYR A 87 13.01 -11.76 -6.92
N ILE A 88 13.08 -10.43 -6.77
CA ILE A 88 12.57 -9.45 -7.74
C ILE A 88 13.30 -9.61 -9.07
N ASP A 89 14.62 -9.74 -9.06
CA ASP A 89 15.41 -9.95 -10.29
C ASP A 89 14.97 -11.22 -11.05
N ASP A 90 14.68 -12.30 -10.33
CA ASP A 90 14.15 -13.52 -10.93
C ASP A 90 12.74 -13.36 -11.50
N VAL A 91 11.85 -12.66 -10.79
CA VAL A 91 10.49 -12.34 -11.26
C VAL A 91 10.53 -11.49 -12.53
N LEU A 92 11.31 -10.41 -12.53
CA LEU A 92 11.48 -9.53 -13.69
C LEU A 92 12.05 -10.30 -14.88
N ARG A 93 13.06 -11.15 -14.67
CA ARG A 93 13.63 -11.99 -15.73
C ARG A 93 12.62 -12.98 -16.32
N ARG A 94 11.77 -13.60 -15.50
CA ARG A 94 10.77 -14.59 -15.95
C ARG A 94 9.61 -13.96 -16.70
N THR A 95 9.21 -12.76 -16.29
CA THR A 95 8.03 -12.06 -16.81
C THR A 95 8.37 -11.14 -17.97
N GLY A 96 9.62 -10.66 -18.05
CA GLY A 96 10.03 -9.62 -18.98
C GLY A 96 9.56 -8.22 -18.59
N ALA A 97 8.93 -8.08 -17.41
CA ALA A 97 8.54 -6.77 -16.89
C ALA A 97 9.79 -5.94 -16.53
N SER A 98 9.64 -4.61 -16.57
CA SER A 98 10.71 -3.68 -16.18
C SER A 98 10.67 -3.31 -14.70
N LYS A 99 9.47 -3.35 -14.12
CA LYS A 99 9.16 -3.04 -12.73
C LYS A 99 8.20 -4.07 -12.12
N VAL A 100 8.09 -4.04 -10.80
CA VAL A 100 7.13 -4.79 -9.99
C VAL A 100 6.37 -3.85 -9.06
N ASP A 101 5.20 -4.30 -8.61
CA ASP A 101 4.51 -3.72 -7.47
C ASP A 101 4.78 -4.53 -6.23
N ILE A 102 4.89 -3.87 -5.08
CA ILE A 102 5.14 -4.53 -3.81
C ILE A 102 4.00 -4.24 -2.84
N VAL A 103 3.32 -5.29 -2.40
CA VAL A 103 2.30 -5.23 -1.35
C VAL A 103 2.84 -5.89 -0.09
N THR A 104 3.01 -5.10 0.97
CA THR A 104 3.62 -5.55 2.22
C THR A 104 2.62 -5.59 3.37
N HIS A 105 2.86 -6.51 4.31
CA HIS A 105 2.23 -6.48 5.62
C HIS A 105 3.27 -6.33 6.71
N SER A 106 3.00 -5.44 7.68
CA SER A 106 3.80 -5.33 8.90
C SER A 106 5.29 -5.16 8.59
N MET A 107 6.14 -5.95 9.25
CA MET A 107 7.58 -5.97 9.06
C MET A 107 8.05 -6.05 7.60
N GLY A 108 7.29 -6.70 6.70
CA GLY A 108 7.65 -6.80 5.28
C GLY A 108 7.83 -5.43 4.61
N GLY A 109 7.20 -4.40 5.17
CA GLY A 109 7.42 -3.02 4.72
C GLY A 109 8.86 -2.55 4.92
N LEU A 110 9.55 -2.99 5.98
CA LEU A 110 10.90 -2.53 6.31
C LEU A 110 11.96 -3.09 5.38
N SER A 111 11.95 -4.40 5.12
CA SER A 111 12.86 -5.03 4.16
C SER A 111 12.62 -4.51 2.73
N SER A 112 11.36 -4.29 2.36
CA SER A 112 11.02 -3.73 1.04
C SER A 112 11.49 -2.28 0.88
N ARG A 113 11.30 -1.44 1.90
CA ARG A 113 11.83 -0.06 1.89
C ARG A 113 13.36 -0.04 1.85
N TYR A 114 14.02 -0.95 2.56
CA TYR A 114 15.48 -1.07 2.51
C TYR A 114 15.95 -1.43 1.10
N TYR A 115 15.30 -2.39 0.45
CA TYR A 115 15.57 -2.74 -0.95
C TYR A 115 15.44 -1.52 -1.88
N ILE A 116 14.32 -0.81 -1.79
CA ILE A 116 14.07 0.37 -2.63
C ILE A 116 15.15 1.44 -2.43
N LYS A 117 15.51 1.72 -1.16
CA LYS A 117 16.41 2.82 -0.81
C LYS A 117 17.89 2.51 -1.04
N HIS A 118 18.32 1.27 -0.79
CA HIS A 118 19.75 0.96 -0.70
C HIS A 118 20.24 -0.04 -1.74
N LEU A 119 19.34 -0.79 -2.39
CA LEU A 119 19.69 -1.90 -3.28
C LEU A 119 19.24 -1.66 -4.73
N GLY A 120 18.99 -0.40 -5.10
CA GLY A 120 18.60 -0.02 -6.47
C GLY A 120 17.13 -0.29 -6.80
N GLY A 121 16.30 -0.63 -5.82
CA GLY A 121 14.89 -0.93 -6.05
C GLY A 121 14.05 0.27 -6.50
N ALA A 122 14.53 1.52 -6.31
CA ALA A 122 13.85 2.72 -6.78
C ALA A 122 13.61 2.75 -8.31
N ASP A 123 14.46 2.07 -9.10
CA ASP A 123 14.31 1.94 -10.55
C ASP A 123 13.48 0.71 -10.97
N ARG A 124 13.14 -0.16 -10.01
CA ARG A 124 12.55 -1.50 -10.25
C ARG A 124 11.17 -1.67 -9.64
N VAL A 125 10.69 -0.70 -8.86
CA VAL A 125 9.38 -0.71 -8.24
C VAL A 125 8.53 0.41 -8.84
N ASP A 126 7.27 0.14 -9.16
CA ASP A 126 6.32 1.19 -9.55
C ASP A 126 5.49 1.61 -8.35
N ASP A 127 4.76 0.68 -7.73
CA ASP A 127 4.00 0.93 -6.51
C ASP A 127 4.53 0.14 -5.31
N TRP A 128 4.67 0.83 -4.17
CA TRP A 128 4.91 0.22 -2.87
C TRP A 128 3.73 0.51 -1.93
N VAL A 129 3.05 -0.55 -1.52
CA VAL A 129 1.89 -0.49 -0.61
C VAL A 129 2.22 -1.19 0.71
N SER A 130 1.94 -0.52 1.82
CA SER A 130 2.20 -1.07 3.16
C SER A 130 0.98 -1.10 4.05
N LEU A 131 0.61 -2.30 4.49
CA LEU A 131 -0.51 -2.56 5.38
C LEU A 131 0.00 -2.74 6.80
N GLY A 132 -0.16 -1.70 7.64
CA GLY A 132 0.32 -1.73 9.02
C GLY A 132 1.83 -1.87 9.13
N GLY A 133 2.62 -1.29 8.22
CA GLY A 133 4.08 -1.32 8.31
C GLY A 133 4.61 -0.45 9.46
N PRO A 134 5.54 -0.94 10.30
CA PRO A 134 6.14 -0.14 11.38
C PRO A 134 7.20 0.84 10.86
N ASN A 135 6.81 1.78 9.98
CA ASN A 135 7.73 2.70 9.30
C ASN A 135 8.61 3.54 10.24
N ASN A 136 8.12 3.82 11.44
CA ASN A 136 8.89 4.47 12.52
C ASN A 136 9.06 3.56 13.75
N GLY A 137 8.79 2.27 13.59
CA GLY A 137 8.93 1.22 14.60
C GLY A 137 7.64 0.84 15.33
N THR A 138 7.75 0.02 16.37
CA THR A 138 6.65 -0.28 17.29
C THR A 138 7.20 -0.56 18.68
N ALA A 139 6.47 -0.11 19.71
CA ALA A 139 6.78 -0.42 21.10
C ALA A 139 6.67 -1.92 21.39
N VAL A 140 5.80 -2.64 20.66
CA VAL A 140 5.57 -4.08 20.84
C VAL A 140 6.83 -4.90 20.50
N ALA A 141 7.69 -4.40 19.62
CA ALA A 141 8.96 -5.08 19.30
C ALA A 141 9.91 -5.15 20.50
N GLY A 142 9.70 -4.30 21.53
CA GLY A 142 10.46 -4.35 22.79
C GLY A 142 10.37 -5.68 23.53
N PHE A 143 9.33 -6.49 23.30
CA PHE A 143 9.19 -7.81 23.93
C PHE A 143 10.14 -8.88 23.37
N CYS A 144 10.73 -8.65 22.19
CA CYS A 144 11.58 -9.64 21.51
C CYS A 144 12.92 -9.08 21.02
N ASN A 145 13.20 -7.78 21.20
CA ASN A 145 14.37 -7.12 20.61
C ASN A 145 15.73 -7.62 21.12
N ILE A 146 15.81 -8.18 22.33
CA ILE A 146 17.06 -8.73 22.87
C ILE A 146 17.45 -10.02 22.15
N LEU A 147 16.46 -10.82 21.74
CA LEU A 147 16.66 -12.18 21.23
C LEU A 147 16.58 -12.25 19.70
N ILE A 148 15.89 -11.31 19.07
CA ILE A 148 15.52 -11.38 17.65
C ILE A 148 15.93 -10.09 16.94
N THR A 149 16.81 -10.23 15.93
CA THR A 149 17.40 -9.09 15.21
C THR A 149 16.35 -8.22 14.54
N SER A 150 15.36 -8.81 13.87
CA SER A 150 14.28 -8.05 13.25
C SER A 150 13.42 -7.28 14.25
N CYS A 151 13.23 -7.79 15.47
CA CYS A 151 12.58 -7.06 16.55
C CYS A 151 13.42 -5.86 17.03
N ALA A 152 14.75 -6.02 17.12
CA ALA A 152 15.64 -4.91 17.42
C ALA A 152 15.54 -3.81 16.35
N GLU A 153 15.45 -4.18 15.08
CA GLU A 153 15.30 -3.24 13.98
C GLU A 153 13.92 -2.57 13.96
N MET A 154 12.84 -3.29 14.30
CA MET A 154 11.49 -2.73 14.44
C MET A 154 11.28 -1.88 15.69
N SER A 155 12.20 -1.90 16.65
CA SER A 155 12.07 -1.14 17.90
C SER A 155 12.09 0.37 17.63
N LEU A 156 11.24 1.12 18.33
CA LEU A 156 11.21 2.58 18.22
C LEU A 156 12.61 3.18 18.41
N GLY A 157 13.04 4.03 17.47
CA GLY A 157 14.33 4.71 17.53
C GLY A 157 15.56 3.82 17.30
N SER A 158 15.39 2.60 16.79
CA SER A 158 16.49 1.72 16.39
C SER A 158 17.44 2.41 15.39
N SER A 159 18.70 2.00 15.37
CA SER A 159 19.67 2.50 14.38
C SER A 159 19.25 2.16 12.96
N PHE A 160 18.64 0.99 12.75
CA PHE A 160 18.07 0.59 11.47
C PHE A 160 17.03 1.59 10.97
N LEU A 161 16.01 1.93 11.78
CA LEU A 161 14.96 2.86 11.36
C LEU A 161 15.48 4.28 11.19
N LYS A 162 16.42 4.72 12.05
CA LYS A 162 17.08 6.01 11.89
C LYS A 162 17.80 6.12 10.55
N ASN A 163 18.54 5.08 10.15
CA ASN A 163 19.21 5.06 8.86
C ASN A 163 18.22 4.96 7.68
N LEU A 164 17.20 4.10 7.80
CA LEU A 164 16.19 3.91 6.76
C LEU A 164 15.37 5.20 6.52
N ASN A 165 15.10 5.98 7.57
CA ASN A 165 14.34 7.22 7.50
C ASN A 165 15.23 8.47 7.30
N ALA A 166 16.56 8.34 7.29
CA ALA A 166 17.46 9.49 7.09
C ALA A 166 17.41 10.01 5.65
N GLY A 167 17.38 11.33 5.46
CA GLY A 167 17.22 11.93 4.12
C GLY A 167 15.80 11.70 3.59
N ASP A 168 15.68 11.39 2.31
CA ASP A 168 14.39 11.06 1.68
C ASP A 168 13.94 9.63 2.05
N PRO A 169 12.82 9.45 2.76
CA PRO A 169 12.32 8.13 3.15
C PRO A 169 11.49 7.44 2.04
N THR A 170 11.21 8.14 0.93
CA THR A 170 10.44 7.71 -0.25
C THR A 170 11.19 8.00 -1.55
N PRO A 171 12.40 7.44 -1.75
CA PRO A 171 13.26 7.82 -2.86
C PRO A 171 12.76 7.33 -4.24
N GLY A 172 13.09 8.10 -5.27
CA GLY A 172 12.84 7.74 -6.66
C GLY A 172 11.41 8.06 -7.13
N ASN A 173 11.04 7.53 -8.30
CA ASN A 173 9.71 7.71 -8.87
C ASN A 173 8.83 6.48 -8.60
N VAL A 174 8.73 6.13 -7.30
CA VAL A 174 7.89 5.04 -6.78
C VAL A 174 6.67 5.67 -6.10
N THR A 175 5.48 5.13 -6.33
CA THR A 175 4.30 5.54 -5.56
C THR A 175 4.31 4.84 -4.21
N TYR A 176 4.36 5.60 -3.12
CA TYR A 176 4.29 5.04 -1.78
C TYR A 176 2.90 5.23 -1.19
N THR A 177 2.26 4.13 -0.78
CA THR A 177 0.97 4.16 -0.06
C THR A 177 1.08 3.40 1.26
N THR A 178 0.63 3.99 2.36
CA THR A 178 0.51 3.30 3.65
C THR A 178 -0.95 3.19 4.08
N PHE A 179 -1.28 2.09 4.75
CA PHE A 179 -2.57 1.90 5.37
C PHE A 179 -2.38 1.68 6.87
N ARG A 180 -3.10 2.49 7.66
CA ARG A 180 -3.09 2.41 9.12
C ARG A 180 -4.48 2.18 9.66
N SER A 181 -4.59 1.33 10.67
CA SER A 181 -5.85 1.08 11.36
C SER A 181 -5.83 1.72 12.76
N PRO A 182 -6.91 2.40 13.17
CA PRO A 182 -7.06 2.88 14.55
C PRO A 182 -7.13 1.75 15.60
N CYS A 183 -7.31 0.50 15.15
CA CYS A 183 -7.42 -0.68 16.02
C CYS A 183 -6.26 -1.67 15.80
N ASP A 184 -5.17 -1.20 15.19
CA ASP A 184 -3.91 -1.92 15.18
C ASP A 184 -3.23 -1.78 16.54
N LEU A 185 -3.20 -2.88 17.30
CA LEU A 185 -2.54 -2.95 18.60
C LEU A 185 -1.10 -3.46 18.51
N VAL A 186 -0.64 -3.86 17.32
CA VAL A 186 0.70 -4.40 17.09
C VAL A 186 1.65 -3.29 16.65
N ILE A 187 1.19 -2.36 15.80
CA ILE A 187 1.94 -1.14 15.50
C ILE A 187 1.50 -0.01 16.41
N ALA A 188 2.19 0.11 17.55
CA ALA A 188 1.91 1.10 18.57
C ALA A 188 3.12 2.02 18.78
N PRO A 189 2.97 3.36 18.68
CA PRO A 189 1.73 4.08 18.34
C PRO A 189 1.33 3.91 16.87
N ILE A 190 0.03 4.02 16.56
CA ILE A 190 -0.49 3.87 15.19
C ILE A 190 0.08 4.92 14.23
N SER A 191 0.46 6.10 14.74
CA SER A 191 1.16 7.12 13.93
C SER A 191 2.49 6.62 13.36
N SER A 192 3.07 5.57 13.94
CA SER A 192 4.32 4.99 13.47
C SER A 192 4.24 4.38 12.07
N THR A 193 3.04 4.08 11.58
CA THR A 193 2.85 3.60 10.21
C THR A 193 3.01 4.70 9.16
N ILE A 194 2.92 5.98 9.56
CA ILE A 194 3.00 7.10 8.64
C ILE A 194 4.40 7.16 8.03
N LEU A 195 4.47 7.37 6.72
CA LEU A 195 5.71 7.57 5.98
C LEU A 195 5.64 8.93 5.30
N GLU A 196 6.60 9.81 5.57
CA GLU A 196 6.72 11.10 4.88
C GLU A 196 6.85 10.86 3.37
N GLY A 197 6.20 11.70 2.55
CA GLY A 197 6.16 11.55 1.08
C GLY A 197 5.15 10.52 0.55
N ALA A 198 4.59 9.66 1.40
CA ALA A 198 3.60 8.66 1.00
C ALA A 198 2.14 9.18 1.05
N ASP A 199 1.26 8.55 0.29
CA ASP A 199 -0.19 8.61 0.51
C ASP A 199 -0.55 7.78 1.76
N ASN A 200 -0.79 8.48 2.88
CA ASN A 200 -1.01 7.86 4.18
C ASN A 200 -2.50 7.68 4.47
N ARG A 201 -3.04 6.51 4.14
CA ARG A 201 -4.47 6.18 4.26
C ARG A 201 -4.82 5.59 5.61
N ARG A 202 -6.02 5.89 6.09
CA ARG A 202 -6.59 5.32 7.31
C ARG A 202 -7.73 4.36 6.96
N THR A 203 -7.70 3.15 7.50
CA THR A 203 -8.77 2.15 7.34
C THR A 203 -9.87 2.33 8.38
N ALA A 204 -10.94 1.54 8.26
CA ALA A 204 -11.82 1.26 9.39
C ALA A 204 -11.05 0.64 10.58
N CYS A 205 -11.70 0.52 11.74
CA CYS A 205 -11.17 -0.17 12.92
C CYS A 205 -10.97 -1.67 12.62
N LEU A 206 -9.77 -2.02 12.17
CA LEU A 206 -9.34 -3.38 11.84
C LEU A 206 -8.19 -3.80 12.76
N GLY A 207 -8.16 -5.05 13.22
CA GLY A 207 -6.97 -5.60 13.85
C GLY A 207 -5.79 -5.67 12.87
N HIS A 208 -4.58 -5.87 13.39
CA HIS A 208 -3.35 -5.89 12.59
C HIS A 208 -3.39 -6.88 11.41
N ILE A 209 -3.92 -8.08 11.62
CA ILE A 209 -4.11 -9.10 10.57
C ILE A 209 -5.36 -8.79 9.73
N GLY A 210 -6.38 -8.15 10.29
CA GLY A 210 -7.62 -7.83 9.58
C GLY A 210 -7.41 -6.92 8.37
N MET A 211 -6.34 -6.13 8.34
CA MET A 211 -6.04 -5.26 7.18
C MET A 211 -5.78 -6.04 5.89
N ILE A 212 -5.20 -7.24 5.95
CA ILE A 212 -4.83 -8.00 4.73
C ILE A 212 -5.95 -8.92 4.22
N SER A 213 -7.03 -9.07 5.00
CA SER A 213 -8.18 -9.91 4.65
C SER A 213 -9.46 -9.09 4.47
N ASN A 214 -9.45 -7.80 4.82
CA ASN A 214 -10.60 -6.92 4.63
C ASN A 214 -10.78 -6.54 3.16
N THR A 215 -11.96 -6.81 2.60
CA THR A 215 -12.28 -6.54 1.19
C THR A 215 -12.13 -5.08 0.78
N GLY A 216 -12.47 -4.13 1.66
CA GLY A 216 -12.32 -2.71 1.37
C GLY A 216 -10.85 -2.30 1.25
N VAL A 217 -10.00 -2.82 2.13
CA VAL A 217 -8.55 -2.61 2.03
C VAL A 217 -7.99 -3.29 0.79
N ILE A 218 -8.37 -4.55 0.51
CA ILE A 218 -7.90 -5.28 -0.68
C ILE A 218 -8.26 -4.55 -1.98
N ASN A 219 -9.49 -4.02 -2.09
CA ASN A 219 -9.90 -3.25 -3.26
C ASN A 219 -9.08 -1.96 -3.39
N ALA A 220 -8.88 -1.23 -2.29
CA ALA A 220 -8.06 -0.02 -2.30
C ALA A 220 -6.59 -0.31 -2.63
N VAL A 221 -6.03 -1.45 -2.21
CA VAL A 221 -4.68 -1.89 -2.61
C VAL A 221 -4.64 -2.17 -4.09
N ARG A 222 -5.61 -2.94 -4.62
CA ARG A 222 -5.70 -3.25 -6.04
C ARG A 222 -5.77 -1.98 -6.88
N GLU A 223 -6.53 -0.97 -6.46
CA GLU A 223 -6.60 0.33 -7.15
C GLU A 223 -5.27 1.09 -7.19
N VAL A 224 -4.36 0.85 -6.23
CA VAL A 224 -3.02 1.44 -6.27
C VAL A 224 -2.15 0.69 -7.27
N VAL A 225 -2.06 -0.63 -7.14
CA VAL A 225 -1.18 -1.49 -7.97
C VAL A 225 -1.80 -1.89 -9.32
N SER A 226 -2.80 -1.12 -9.78
CA SER A 226 -3.49 -1.34 -11.05
C SER A 226 -3.03 -0.33 -12.09
#